data_AF-A0A1I0E842-F1
#
_entry.id   AF-A0A1I0E842-F1
#
_cell.length_a   1.000
_cell.length_b   1.000
_cell.length_c   1.000
_cell.angle_alpha   90.00
_cell.angle_beta   90.00
_cell.angle_gamma   90.00
#
_symmetry.space_group_name_H-M   'P 1'
#
loop_
_entity.id
_entity.type
_entity.pdbx_description
1 polymer ?
#
loop_
_entity_poly.entity_id
_entity_poly.type
_entity_poly.pdbx_seq_one_letter_code
_entity_poly.pdbx_strand_id
1 'polypeptide(L)'
;MSRLWRYGDKAPEGKYLVTRRDGTIPQWPSFVLGAKDMAAPAALNAYADAAEKLGYDQEFVADIRTLANEFKEYCIKHGTGDPDAPPHRKDDPATIEKMRIGNGS
;
A
#
# COMPACT_ATOMS: atom_id res chain seq x y z
N MET A 1 36.64 -5.75 -10.98
CA MET A 1 35.62 -5.18 -10.06
C MET A 1 34.49 -4.60 -10.88
N SER A 2 33.25 -5.09 -10.70
CA SER A 2 32.09 -4.64 -11.48
C SER A 2 31.23 -3.69 -10.66
N ARG A 3 31.05 -2.46 -11.16
CA ARG A 3 30.25 -1.38 -10.54
C ARG A 3 28.74 -1.53 -10.76
N LEU A 4 28.31 -2.67 -11.29
CA LEU A 4 26.92 -2.90 -11.69
C LEU A 4 26.18 -3.73 -10.64
N TRP A 5 25.17 -3.08 -10.08
CA TRP A 5 24.24 -3.54 -9.05
C TRP A 5 23.36 -4.75 -9.43
N ARG A 6 23.67 -5.42 -10.55
CA ARG A 6 22.85 -6.48 -11.17
C ARG A 6 23.21 -7.90 -10.74
N TYR A 7 24.23 -8.05 -9.89
CA TYR A 7 24.88 -9.34 -9.63
C TYR A 7 24.65 -9.84 -8.19
N GLY A 8 23.58 -9.42 -7.48
CA GLY A 8 23.34 -9.83 -6.08
C GLY A 8 21.87 -10.15 -5.72
N ASP A 9 21.69 -11.27 -5.02
CA ASP A 9 20.43 -12.00 -4.71
C ASP A 9 19.54 -11.43 -3.58
N LYS A 10 19.50 -10.11 -3.33
CA LYS A 10 18.87 -9.58 -2.09
C LYS A 10 17.98 -8.36 -2.33
N ALA A 11 16.64 -8.52 -2.31
CA ALA A 11 15.73 -7.36 -2.26
C ALA A 11 14.31 -7.47 -2.88
N PRO A 12 13.33 -8.23 -2.34
CA PRO A 12 12.03 -8.46 -2.98
C PRO A 12 10.88 -7.44 -2.69
N GLU A 13 11.10 -6.25 -2.12
CA GLU A 13 10.04 -5.47 -1.43
C GLU A 13 9.53 -4.17 -2.12
N GLY A 14 10.08 -3.73 -3.27
CA GLY A 14 9.53 -2.61 -4.08
C GLY A 14 9.71 -1.19 -3.50
N LYS A 15 9.29 -0.11 -4.22
CA LYS A 15 9.62 1.33 -3.93
C LYS A 15 8.43 2.22 -3.52
N TYR A 16 7.75 1.91 -2.43
CA TYR A 16 6.85 2.86 -1.77
C TYR A 16 7.19 2.93 -0.28
N LEU A 17 7.49 4.13 0.22
CA LEU A 17 7.58 4.36 1.66
C LEU A 17 6.21 4.84 2.13
N VAL A 18 5.43 3.91 2.66
CA VAL A 18 4.21 4.26 3.39
C VAL A 18 4.66 4.64 4.81
N THR A 19 4.33 5.85 5.24
CA THR A 19 4.47 6.29 6.63
C THR A 19 3.08 6.41 7.24
N ARG A 20 2.93 6.02 8.49
CA ARG A 20 1.75 6.34 9.28
C ARG A 20 1.63 7.86 9.46
N ARG A 21 0.46 8.34 9.87
CA ARG A 21 0.20 9.78 10.11
C ARG A 21 1.16 10.39 11.14
N ASP A 22 1.66 9.58 12.06
CA ASP A 22 2.63 9.95 13.10
C ASP A 22 4.10 9.95 12.62
N GLY A 23 4.36 9.64 11.35
CA GLY A 23 5.71 9.58 10.77
C GLY A 23 6.41 8.23 10.89
N THR A 24 5.82 7.26 11.60
CA THR A 24 6.41 5.93 11.78
C THR A 24 6.20 5.02 10.56
N ILE A 25 7.07 4.00 10.41
CA ILE A 25 6.90 2.97 9.37
C ILE A 25 5.87 1.93 9.83
N PRO A 26 4.88 1.55 8.99
CA PRO A 26 4.00 0.43 9.26
C PRO A 26 4.82 -0.84 9.57
N GLN A 27 4.46 -1.52 10.64
CA GLN A 27 5.10 -2.79 10.98
C GLN A 27 4.71 -3.86 9.95
N TRP A 28 5.66 -4.72 9.59
CA TRP A 28 5.41 -5.85 8.70
C TRP A 28 4.75 -7.02 9.44
N PRO A 29 3.86 -7.79 8.79
CA PRO A 29 3.46 -7.67 7.39
C PRO A 29 2.43 -6.55 7.14
N SER A 30 2.62 -5.82 6.03
CA SER A 30 1.70 -4.77 5.56
C SER A 30 1.37 -5.01 4.09
N PHE A 31 0.14 -4.67 3.67
CA PHE A 31 -0.30 -4.74 2.27
C PHE A 31 -1.00 -3.42 1.90
N VAL A 32 -0.69 -2.87 0.74
CA VAL A 32 -1.16 -1.55 0.32
C VAL A 32 -2.12 -1.70 -0.86
N LEU A 33 -3.34 -1.21 -0.68
CA LEU A 33 -4.34 -1.12 -1.75
C LEU A 33 -4.33 0.30 -2.33
N GLY A 34 -4.18 0.41 -3.65
CA GLY A 34 -4.21 1.68 -4.36
C GLY A 34 -5.56 1.96 -5.02
N ALA A 35 -5.86 3.23 -5.31
CA ALA A 35 -7.13 3.64 -5.91
C ALA A 35 -7.39 3.10 -7.33
N LYS A 36 -6.36 2.58 -8.01
CA LYS A 36 -6.47 1.94 -9.33
C LYS A 36 -6.76 0.44 -9.25
N ASP A 37 -6.70 -0.16 -8.06
CA ASP A 37 -7.08 -1.55 -7.85
C ASP A 37 -8.61 -1.65 -7.76
N MET A 38 -9.23 -2.41 -8.68
CA MET A 38 -10.68 -2.57 -8.71
C MET A 38 -11.23 -3.38 -7.53
N ALA A 39 -10.40 -4.17 -6.84
CA ALA A 39 -10.80 -4.88 -5.64
C ALA A 39 -10.82 -3.96 -4.40
N ALA A 40 -10.10 -2.83 -4.43
CA ALA A 40 -9.94 -1.97 -3.27
C ALA A 40 -11.27 -1.40 -2.72
N PRO A 41 -12.23 -0.91 -3.54
CA PRO A 41 -13.53 -0.45 -3.01
C PRO A 41 -14.31 -1.53 -2.27
N ALA A 42 -14.30 -2.78 -2.77
CA ALA A 42 -14.99 -3.88 -2.12
C ALA A 42 -14.29 -4.27 -0.80
N ALA A 43 -12.96 -4.30 -0.80
CA ALA A 43 -12.16 -4.58 0.40
C ALA A 43 -12.37 -3.51 1.49
N LEU A 44 -12.41 -2.23 1.12
CA LEU A 44 -12.66 -1.13 2.05
C LEU A 44 -14.05 -1.23 2.68
N ASN A 45 -15.08 -1.54 1.90
CA ASN A 45 -16.43 -1.73 2.44
C ASN A 45 -16.50 -2.94 3.40
N ALA A 46 -15.90 -4.07 3.03
CA ALA A 46 -15.85 -5.24 3.91
C ALA A 46 -15.08 -4.96 5.21
N TYR A 47 -14.01 -4.16 5.14
CA TYR A 47 -13.28 -3.71 6.32
C TYR A 47 -14.13 -2.80 7.20
N ALA A 48 -14.86 -1.84 6.63
CA ALA A 48 -15.77 -0.96 7.37
C ALA A 48 -16.85 -1.76 8.12
N ASP A 49 -17.46 -2.76 7.47
CA ASP A 49 -18.46 -3.62 8.10
C ASP A 49 -17.88 -4.46 9.25
N ALA A 50 -16.63 -4.89 9.14
CA ALA A 50 -15.93 -5.58 10.22
C ALA A 50 -15.58 -4.63 11.37
N ALA A 51 -15.10 -3.43 11.06
CA ALA A 51 -14.77 -2.41 12.06
C ALA A 51 -16.00 -1.96 12.86
N GLU A 52 -17.14 -1.78 12.19
CA GLU A 52 -18.43 -1.46 12.81
C GLU A 52 -18.85 -2.57 13.80
N LYS A 53 -18.75 -3.84 13.42
CA LYS A 53 -19.04 -5.00 14.29
C LYS A 53 -18.11 -5.08 15.50
N LEU A 54 -16.88 -4.62 15.37
CA LEU A 54 -15.89 -4.56 16.44
C LEU A 54 -16.05 -3.33 17.34
N GLY A 55 -17.02 -2.45 17.05
CA GLY A 55 -17.31 -1.26 17.86
C GLY A 55 -16.33 -0.12 17.63
N TYR A 56 -15.74 -0.02 16.45
CA TYR A 56 -14.90 1.12 16.09
C TYR A 56 -15.73 2.40 16.00
N ASP A 57 -15.05 3.53 16.06
CA ASP A 57 -15.67 4.85 15.92
C ASP A 57 -16.50 4.95 14.63
N GLN A 58 -17.70 5.52 14.75
CA GLN A 58 -18.67 5.54 13.66
C GLN A 58 -18.29 6.55 12.56
N GLU A 59 -17.64 7.67 12.91
CA GLU A 59 -17.12 8.61 11.92
C GLU A 59 -15.98 7.96 11.14
N PHE A 60 -15.11 7.22 11.82
CA PHE A 60 -14.05 6.44 11.15
C PHE A 60 -14.61 5.40 10.17
N VAL A 61 -15.66 4.66 10.54
CA VAL A 61 -16.34 3.70 9.65
C VAL A 61 -16.95 4.42 8.44
N ALA A 62 -17.60 5.57 8.66
CA ALA A 62 -18.19 6.36 7.59
C ALA A 62 -17.14 6.92 6.62
N ASP A 63 -15.98 7.35 7.12
CA ASP A 63 -14.86 7.82 6.31
C ASP A 63 -14.30 6.71 5.41
N ILE A 64 -14.17 5.48 5.92
CA ILE A 64 -13.74 4.33 5.10
C ILE A 64 -14.73 4.04 3.97
N ARG A 65 -16.03 4.07 4.26
CA ARG A 65 -17.09 3.87 3.25
C ARG A 65 -17.04 4.99 2.20
N THR A 66 -16.74 6.22 2.60
CA THR A 66 -16.56 7.36 1.70
C THR A 66 -15.34 7.15 0.80
N LEU A 67 -14.19 6.77 1.38
CA LEU A 67 -12.96 6.47 0.63
C LEU A 67 -13.16 5.35 -0.41
N ALA A 68 -13.97 4.33 -0.09
CA ALA A 68 -14.31 3.28 -1.05
C ALA A 68 -15.02 3.83 -2.30
N ASN A 69 -15.93 4.79 -2.12
CA ASN A 69 -16.61 5.46 -3.22
C ASN A 69 -15.64 6.33 -4.03
N GLU A 70 -14.76 7.07 -3.37
CA GLU A 70 -13.74 7.89 -4.03
C GLU A 70 -12.80 7.04 -4.90
N PHE A 71 -12.39 5.85 -4.42
CA PHE A 71 -11.57 4.92 -5.21
C PHE A 71 -12.30 4.42 -6.46
N LYS A 72 -13.60 4.12 -6.32
CA LYS A 72 -14.43 3.73 -7.46
C LYS A 72 -14.56 4.86 -8.49
N GLU A 73 -14.81 6.09 -8.04
CA GLU A 73 -14.86 7.26 -8.91
C GLU A 73 -13.53 7.55 -9.59
N TYR A 74 -12.42 7.37 -8.85
CA TYR A 74 -11.08 7.51 -9.39
C TYR A 74 -10.82 6.51 -10.53
N CYS A 75 -11.17 5.24 -10.35
CA CYS A 75 -11.07 4.23 -11.41
C CYS A 75 -11.91 4.60 -12.65
N ILE A 76 -13.15 5.06 -12.45
CA ILE A 76 -14.03 5.49 -13.55
C ILE A 76 -13.38 6.63 -14.35
N LYS A 77 -12.79 7.61 -13.65
CA LYS A 77 -12.21 8.81 -14.26
C LYS A 77 -10.83 8.59 -14.88
N HIS A 78 -10.01 7.74 -14.27
CA HIS A 78 -8.57 7.62 -14.59
C HIS A 78 -8.16 6.25 -15.15
N GLY A 79 -9.13 5.36 -15.35
CA GLY A 79 -8.91 3.98 -15.74
C GLY A 79 -8.39 3.11 -14.60
N THR A 80 -8.42 1.80 -14.84
CA THR A 80 -8.00 0.78 -13.88
C THR A 80 -6.50 0.54 -13.95
N GLY A 81 -5.92 0.03 -12.86
CA GLY A 81 -4.58 -0.54 -12.86
C GLY A 81 -4.58 -1.95 -13.41
N ASP A 82 -3.38 -2.48 -13.66
CA ASP A 82 -3.16 -3.89 -13.98
C ASP A 82 -2.48 -4.55 -12.76
N PRO A 83 -3.25 -5.19 -11.87
CA PRO A 83 -2.69 -5.86 -10.69
C PRO A 83 -1.89 -7.12 -11.06
N ASP A 84 -2.05 -7.67 -12.27
CA ASP A 84 -1.32 -8.83 -12.77
C ASP A 84 -0.02 -8.42 -13.51
N ALA A 85 0.25 -7.11 -13.61
CA ALA A 85 1.44 -6.60 -14.28
C ALA A 85 2.72 -7.17 -13.64
N PRO A 86 3.67 -7.66 -14.44
CA PRO A 86 4.90 -8.23 -13.91
C PRO A 86 5.76 -7.14 -13.24
N PRO A 87 6.57 -7.49 -12.22
CA PRO A 87 7.47 -6.55 -11.57
C PRO A 87 8.43 -5.88 -12.57
N HIS A 88 8.27 -4.58 -12.80
CA HIS A 88 8.92 -3.87 -13.94
C HIS A 88 10.25 -3.13 -13.59
N ARG A 89 10.75 -3.14 -12.35
CA ARG A 89 11.83 -2.22 -11.93
C ARG A 89 13.00 -2.89 -11.22
N LYS A 90 14.20 -2.34 -11.46
CA LYS A 90 15.45 -2.61 -10.73
C LYS A 90 15.60 -1.63 -9.57
N ASP A 91 15.68 -2.14 -8.35
CA ASP A 91 15.61 -1.34 -7.14
C ASP A 91 16.95 -0.67 -6.76
N ASP A 92 16.86 0.31 -5.85
CA ASP A 92 18.01 1.08 -5.35
C ASP A 92 18.39 0.60 -3.93
N PRO A 93 19.67 0.28 -3.66
CA PRO A 93 20.16 -0.25 -2.37
C PRO A 93 19.71 0.56 -1.15
N ALA A 94 19.84 1.88 -1.25
CA ALA A 94 19.60 2.78 -0.13
C ALA A 94 18.12 2.80 0.27
N THR A 95 17.23 2.44 -0.65
CA THR A 95 15.79 2.39 -0.42
C THR A 95 15.39 1.11 0.34
N ILE A 96 16.01 -0.03 0.02
CA ILE A 96 15.78 -1.32 0.70
C ILE A 96 16.25 -1.27 2.16
N GLU A 97 17.41 -0.64 2.41
CA GLU A 97 17.94 -0.52 3.77
C GLU A 97 17.00 0.27 4.70
N LYS A 98 16.37 1.32 4.15
CA LYS A 98 15.34 2.09 4.88
C LYS A 98 14.09 1.25 5.20
N MET A 99 13.71 0.31 4.34
CA MET A 99 12.57 -0.59 4.57
C MET A 99 12.85 -1.60 5.69
N ARG A 100 14.06 -2.15 5.74
CA ARG A 100 14.47 -3.16 6.74
C ARG A 100 14.69 -2.60 8.14
N ILE A 101 15.23 -1.39 8.22
CA ILE A 101 15.47 -0.73 9.51
C ILE A 101 14.14 -0.40 10.20
N GLY A 102 13.06 -0.15 9.44
CA GLY A 102 11.73 0.04 10.00
C GLY A 102 11.69 1.11 11.11
N ASN A 103 12.40 2.23 10.94
CA ASN A 103 12.45 3.31 11.93
C ASN A 103 11.08 3.99 12.05
N GLY A 104 10.15 3.34 12.76
CA GLY A 104 9.25 4.02 13.66
C GLY A 104 10.05 4.44 14.88
N SER A 105 10.53 5.67 14.86
CA SER A 105 10.87 6.41 16.07
C SER A 105 9.60 7.05 16.62
#